data_AF-A0A951BGF8-F1
#
_entry.id   AF-A0A951BGF8-F1
#
_cell.length_a   1.000
_cell.length_b   1.000
_cell.length_c   1.000
_cell.angle_alpha   90.00
_cell.angle_beta   90.00
_cell.angle_gamma   90.00
#
_symmetry.space_group_name_H-M   'P 1'
#
loop_
_entity.id
_entity.type
_entity.pdbx_description
1 polymer ?
#
loop_
_entity_poly.entity_id
_entity_poly.type
_entity_poly.pdbx_seq_one_letter_code
_entity_poly.pdbx_strand_id
1 'polypeptide(L)' 'FEQHMRAVCGWPLGSTRRLGAIEMRNLIGADVDRWDEILRDESAKLHLYGKHVSRPGRKMGHVTRLRLDLTG' A
#
# COMPACT_ATOMS: atom_id res chain seq x y z
N PHE A 1 8.40 6.85 -0.58
CA PHE A 1 9.61 6.81 -1.43
C PHE A 1 10.04 8.20 -1.89
N GLU A 2 9.13 9.07 -2.32
CA GLU A 2 9.45 10.44 -2.74
C GLU A 2 10.32 11.23 -1.75
N GLN A 3 10.00 11.22 -0.45
CA GLN A 3 10.81 11.91 0.57
C GLN A 3 12.25 11.37 0.66
N HIS A 4 12.45 10.07 0.42
CA HIS A 4 13.80 9.48 0.40
C HIS A 4 14.59 10.02 -0.80
N MET A 5 13.99 10.08 -1.99
CA MET A 5 14.63 10.68 -3.17
C MET A 5 14.96 12.16 -2.94
N ARG A 6 14.03 12.93 -2.37
CA ARG A 6 14.29 14.34 -2.00
C ARG A 6 15.51 14.46 -1.08
N ALA A 7 15.58 13.62 -0.04
CA ALA A 7 16.71 13.62 0.88
C ALA A 7 18.04 13.28 0.19
N VAL A 8 18.07 12.23 -0.64
CA VAL A 8 19.27 11.80 -1.38
C VAL A 8 19.73 12.88 -2.37
N CYS A 9 18.80 13.54 -3.06
CA CYS A 9 19.09 14.57 -4.05
C CYS A 9 19.32 15.97 -3.45
N GLY A 10 19.20 16.15 -2.12
CA GLY A 10 19.35 17.45 -1.47
C GLY A 10 18.20 18.44 -1.75
N TRP A 11 17.02 17.94 -2.10
CA TRP A 11 15.83 18.78 -2.34
C TRP A 11 15.06 19.09 -1.05
N PRO A 12 14.27 20.18 -1.01
CA PRO A 12 13.37 20.44 0.11
C PRO A 12 12.44 19.25 0.37
N LEU A 13 12.31 18.87 1.65
CA LEU A 13 11.37 17.83 2.06
C LEU A 13 9.93 18.33 1.92
N GLY A 14 9.05 17.45 1.44
CA GLY A 14 7.60 17.71 1.39
C GLY A 14 6.91 17.49 2.74
N SER A 15 5.61 17.79 2.79
CA SER A 15 4.77 17.58 3.97
C SER A 15 4.60 16.10 4.31
N THR A 16 4.56 15.78 5.61
CA THR A 16 4.24 14.45 6.15
C THR A 16 2.85 14.41 6.79
N ARG A 17 2.02 15.46 6.61
CA ARG A 17 0.66 15.52 7.14
C ARG A 17 -0.17 14.36 6.61
N ARG A 18 -0.78 13.60 7.53
CA ARG A 18 -1.72 12.51 7.22
C ARG A 18 -3.04 13.08 6.67
N LEU A 19 -3.55 12.50 5.58
CA LEU A 19 -4.81 12.92 4.94
C LEU A 19 -6.07 12.19 5.45
N GLY A 20 -5.90 11.07 6.16
CA GLY A 20 -7.01 10.28 6.71
C GLY A 20 -6.51 9.04 7.44
N ALA A 21 -7.44 8.24 7.97
CA ALA A 21 -7.12 6.93 8.53
C ALA A 21 -6.67 5.95 7.43
N ILE A 22 -5.59 5.24 7.68
CA ILE A 22 -4.98 4.32 6.71
C ILE A 22 -4.68 3.01 7.40
N GLU A 23 -5.11 1.90 6.79
CA GLU A 23 -4.68 0.56 7.16
C GLU A 23 -3.87 -0.03 6.00
N MET A 24 -2.63 -0.45 6.27
CA MET A 24 -1.84 -1.20 5.31
C MET A 24 -1.66 -2.64 5.80
N ARG A 25 -2.01 -3.59 4.94
CA ARG A 25 -1.88 -5.01 5.21
C ARG A 25 -1.01 -5.68 4.15
N ASN A 26 -0.03 -6.45 4.61
CA ASN A 26 0.76 -7.30 3.72
C ASN A 26 -0.08 -8.46 3.18
N LEU A 27 0.17 -8.83 1.93
CA LEU A 27 -0.35 -10.07 1.35
C LEU A 27 0.76 -11.12 1.39
N ILE A 28 0.59 -12.13 2.24
CA ILE A 28 1.58 -13.19 2.46
C ILE A 28 1.09 -14.49 1.82
N GLY A 29 1.94 -15.12 1.00
CA GLY A 29 1.62 -16.38 0.33
C GLY A 29 0.27 -16.30 -0.38
N ALA A 30 -0.63 -17.22 -0.03
CA ALA A 30 -1.97 -17.35 -0.63
C ALA A 30 -2.89 -16.13 -0.40
N ASP A 31 -2.57 -15.21 0.52
CA ASP A 31 -3.36 -13.98 0.68
C ASP A 31 -3.48 -13.16 -0.62
N VAL A 32 -2.50 -13.32 -1.53
CA VAL A 32 -2.46 -12.65 -2.83
C VAL A 32 -3.55 -13.12 -3.78
N ASP A 33 -4.08 -14.33 -3.58
CA ASP A 33 -5.05 -14.93 -4.50
C ASP A 33 -6.42 -14.23 -4.41
N ARG A 34 -6.67 -13.45 -3.35
CA ARG A 34 -7.85 -12.59 -3.18
C ARG A 34 -7.74 -11.23 -3.88
N TRP A 35 -6.81 -11.08 -4.83
CA TRP A 35 -6.54 -9.79 -5.47
C TRP A 35 -7.78 -9.20 -6.14
N ASP A 36 -8.65 -10.04 -6.72
CA ASP A 36 -9.86 -9.62 -7.42
C ASP A 36 -10.92 -9.10 -6.45
N GLU A 37 -11.10 -9.75 -5.30
CA GLU A 37 -11.93 -9.25 -4.19
C GLU A 37 -11.41 -7.89 -3.69
N ILE A 38 -10.09 -7.75 -3.53
CA ILE A 38 -9.46 -6.51 -3.08
C ILE A 38 -9.67 -5.38 -4.10
N LEU A 39 -9.63 -5.66 -5.40
CA LEU A 39 -9.86 -4.64 -6.43
C LEU A 39 -11.30 -4.12 -6.47
N ARG A 40 -12.27 -4.86 -5.94
CA ARG A 40 -13.67 -4.42 -5.84
C ARG A 40 -13.91 -3.47 -4.67
N ASP A 41 -12.98 -3.40 -3.71
CA ASP A 41 -13.02 -2.46 -2.60
C ASP A 41 -12.51 -1.08 -3.06
N GLU A 42 -13.40 -0.09 -3.15
CA GLU A 42 -13.07 1.26 -3.63
C GLU A 42 -12.03 1.97 -2.75
N SER A 43 -11.95 1.59 -1.47
CA SER A 43 -10.97 2.14 -0.53
C SER A 43 -9.57 1.55 -0.74
N ALA A 44 -9.46 0.42 -1.45
CA ALA A 44 -8.23 -0.33 -1.58
C ALA A 44 -7.32 0.20 -2.69
N LYS A 45 -6.03 0.27 -2.37
CA LYS A 45 -4.93 0.45 -3.31
C LYS A 45 -4.05 -0.79 -3.23
N LEU A 46 -4.20 -1.68 -4.20
CA LEU A 46 -3.45 -2.93 -4.30
C LEU A 46 -2.09 -2.70 -4.97
N HIS A 47 -1.04 -3.27 -4.38
CA HIS A 47 0.29 -3.31 -4.96
C HIS A 47 0.84 -4.74 -4.91
N LEU A 48 0.97 -5.37 -6.09
CA LEU A 48 1.58 -6.67 -6.29
C LEU A 48 3.02 -6.52 -6.76
N TYR A 49 3.95 -7.31 -6.23
CA TYR A 49 5.38 -7.21 -6.55
C TYR A 49 5.80 -7.98 -7.81
N GLY A 50 4.85 -8.43 -8.65
CA GLY A 50 5.15 -9.17 -9.89
C GLY A 50 5.81 -10.54 -9.67
N LYS A 51 5.72 -11.12 -8.48
CA LYS A 51 6.31 -12.43 -8.17
C LYS A 51 5.45 -13.53 -8.79
N HIS A 52 6.01 -14.28 -9.74
CA HIS A 52 5.29 -15.35 -10.44
C HIS A 52 4.83 -16.52 -9.55
N VAL A 53 5.56 -16.81 -8.46
CA VAL A 53 5.27 -17.98 -7.60
C VAL A 53 5.00 -17.53 -6.18
N SER A 54 3.78 -17.82 -5.70
CA SER A 54 3.40 -17.69 -4.30
C SER A 54 3.97 -18.82 -3.45
N ARG A 55 4.41 -18.51 -2.23
CA ARG A 55 4.93 -19.49 -1.24
C ARG A 55 4.48 -19.09 0.17
N PRO A 56 4.24 -20.04 1.09
CA PRO A 56 3.97 -19.72 2.49
C PRO A 56 5.03 -18.77 3.07
N GLY A 57 4.60 -17.76 3.82
CA GLY A 57 5.48 -16.75 4.42
C GLY A 57 6.07 -15.71 3.44
N ARG A 58 5.94 -15.90 2.12
CA ARG A 58 6.48 -14.96 1.13
C ARG A 58 5.59 -13.73 1.02
N LYS A 59 6.13 -12.52 1.24
CA LYS A 59 5.41 -11.28 0.96
C LYS A 59 5.22 -11.09 -0.55
N MET A 60 3.99 -11.20 -1.01
CA MET A 60 3.61 -11.12 -2.43
C MET A 60 3.21 -9.71 -2.85
N GLY A 61 2.73 -8.91 -1.90
CA GLY A 61 2.32 -7.54 -2.12
C GLY A 61 1.83 -6.90 -0.84
N HIS A 62 1.05 -5.84 -0.97
CA HIS A 62 0.27 -5.23 0.10
C HIS A 62 -0.96 -4.54 -0.47
N VAL A 63 -1.93 -4.32 0.40
CA VAL A 63 -3.08 -3.44 0.15
C VAL A 63 -3.06 -2.33 1.17
N THR A 64 -3.27 -1.10 0.70
CA THR A 64 -3.48 0.08 1.55
C THR A 64 -4.93 0.53 1.40
N ARG A 65 -5.65 0.63 2.51
CA ARG A 65 -7.03 1.13 2.54
C ARG A 65 -7.07 2.51 3.15
N LEU A 66 -7.70 3.45 2.46
CA LEU A 66 -7.91 4.81 2.94
C LEU A 66 -9.34 4.95 3.48
N ARG A 67 -9.45 5.42 4.72
CA ARG A 67 -10.70 5.90 5.30
C ARG A 67 -10.55 7.40 5.49
N LEU A 68 -11.27 8.16 4.65
CA LEU A 68 -11.34 9.60 4.81
C LEU A 68 -12.15 9.89 6.07
N ASP A 69 -11.58 10.70 6.96
CA ASP A 69 -12.33 11.22 8.10
C ASP A 69 -13.31 12.26 7.52
N LEU A 70 -14.57 11.86 7.28
CA LEU A 70 -15.61 12.72 6.70
C LEU A 70 -16.14 13.78 7.67
N THR A 71 -15.46 14.05 8.77
CA THR A 71 -15.80 15.17 9.66
C THR A 71 -15.44 16.49 8.99
N GLY A 72 -16.42 17.06 8.29
CA GLY A 72 -16.63 18.50 8.22
C GLY A 72 -17.34 18.99 9.48
#